data_AF-Q1LNK7-F1
#
_entry.id   AF-Q1LNK7-F1
#
_cell.length_a   1.000
_cell.length_b   1.000
_cell.length_c   1.000
_cell.angle_alpha   90.00
_cell.angle_beta   90.00
_cell.angle_gamma   90.00
#
_symmetry.space_group_name_H-M   'P 1'
#
loop_
_entity.id
_entity.type
_entity.pdbx_description
1 polymer ?
#
loop_
_entity_poly.entity_id
_entity_poly.type
_entity_poly.pdbx_seq_one_letter_code
_entity_poly.pdbx_strand_id
1 'polypeptide(L)'
;MAHHVPGLSFSWGLSFARRAFCIGISALLMACGGGTDPVTTDTPAAPSGAGDAPNSAPAPQPDPKQGDTETTPAPVPEPPAREPDPESTGKHAPPHAALKVQAREYALALWKASETLDPKGRALPSNRACLNTHGVASAYPWIFTGNIGQHIQNLTAARDLGFIPADEAEQRVARLLTTIARLQQKAREKGAIGGLLLGATDSITAEPNGDVGSIENAWLAVSLALAKQAYPPLAGQAQAILGQMRFDTMVNPANQRYFISYNPKTQMHQGGTYGLLGETRLLAYAGIALGQVPRSQYFHINRVPLWAAGKIDESKYRNYEGVRVYEDTWQYGGLRFMPTNGGSVFETFAVPVVISEAKWGVNNWGRSHPNLAKTHIQYGKDKFDGYWGFSPATIPSTNGYTEFGAPPLSVGGYRPDGNRESTRAGPVVSIYSVLLLIEEQPEATMANMERLLKNFPALNHPVYGMMDSVAVQGGTVAKCILHDNNAWALGAVTNFLTDGKLRGYVDKEWGHALQPLLELEEFYIPANT
;
A
#
# COMPACT_ATOMS: atom_id res chain seq x y z
N MET A 1 -61.71 -45.55 -0.06
CA MET A 1 -61.06 -46.45 -1.04
C MET A 1 -59.80 -45.74 -1.49
N ALA A 2 -58.67 -45.91 -0.78
CA ALA A 2 -57.57 -46.83 -1.11
C ALA A 2 -56.76 -46.29 -2.32
N HIS A 3 -55.44 -46.03 -2.31
CA HIS A 3 -54.32 -46.68 -1.62
C HIS A 3 -53.05 -45.78 -1.53
N HIS A 4 -52.27 -46.02 -0.47
CA HIS A 4 -50.80 -46.09 -0.31
C HIS A 4 -49.81 -44.91 -0.57
N VAL A 5 -48.98 -44.74 0.48
CA VAL A 5 -47.70 -44.04 0.73
C VAL A 5 -46.56 -45.07 0.53
N PRO A 6 -45.30 -44.79 0.07
CA PRO A 6 -44.28 -43.97 0.77
C PRO A 6 -43.39 -43.11 -0.16
N GLY A 7 -42.69 -42.04 0.23
CA GLY A 7 -42.03 -41.68 1.49
C GLY A 7 -40.56 -41.44 1.16
N LEU A 8 -40.09 -40.18 1.17
CA LEU A 8 -38.67 -39.80 1.20
C LEU A 8 -38.55 -38.35 1.68
N SER A 9 -38.10 -38.19 2.92
CA SER A 9 -37.71 -36.93 3.53
C SER A 9 -36.33 -36.50 3.02
N PHE A 10 -36.21 -35.26 2.52
CA PHE A 10 -34.91 -34.61 2.37
C PHE A 10 -34.88 -33.33 3.22
N SER A 11 -34.07 -33.38 4.26
CA SER A 11 -33.65 -32.24 5.08
C SER A 11 -32.68 -31.39 4.27
N TRP A 12 -33.07 -30.15 3.97
CA TRP A 12 -32.14 -29.13 3.47
C TRP A 12 -31.29 -28.62 4.63
N GLY A 13 -30.12 -29.23 4.82
CA GLY A 13 -29.07 -28.71 5.68
C GLY A 13 -28.34 -27.57 4.97
N LEU A 14 -28.46 -26.36 5.52
CA LEU A 14 -27.62 -25.22 5.18
C LEU A 14 -26.13 -25.58 5.38
N SER A 15 -25.34 -25.47 4.32
CA SER A 15 -23.90 -25.22 4.44
C SER A 15 -23.43 -24.45 3.21
N PHE A 16 -23.62 -23.13 3.26
CA PHE A 16 -22.90 -22.18 2.42
C PHE A 16 -22.42 -21.07 3.35
N ALA A 17 -21.18 -21.18 3.83
CA ALA A 17 -20.50 -20.05 4.45
C ALA A 17 -18.98 -20.26 4.43
N ARG A 18 -18.28 -19.16 4.11
CA ARG A 18 -16.82 -18.95 4.11
C ARG A 18 -16.08 -19.31 2.81
N ARG A 19 -16.36 -18.53 1.77
CA ARG A 19 -15.28 -18.01 0.91
C ARG A 19 -14.98 -16.58 1.37
N ALA A 20 -13.89 -16.41 2.11
CA ALA A 20 -13.38 -15.10 2.49
C ALA A 20 -12.64 -14.49 1.29
N PHE A 21 -13.15 -13.35 0.85
CA PHE A 21 -12.51 -12.42 -0.07
C PHE A 21 -11.44 -11.66 0.71
N CYS A 22 -10.16 -11.89 0.42
CA CYS A 22 -9.06 -11.03 0.82
C CYS A 22 -8.56 -10.31 -0.44
N ILE A 23 -8.85 -9.02 -0.55
CA ILE A 23 -8.41 -8.18 -1.68
C ILE A 23 -7.80 -6.91 -1.10
N GLY A 24 -6.49 -6.81 -1.22
CA GLY A 24 -5.65 -5.62 -1.06
C GLY A 24 -4.25 -6.04 -1.52
N ILE A 25 -3.71 -5.35 -2.52
CA ILE A 25 -2.38 -5.56 -3.13
C ILE A 25 -1.91 -7.03 -3.18
N SER A 26 -2.67 -7.92 -3.84
CA SER A 26 -2.25 -9.33 -3.96
C SER A 26 -2.57 -10.00 -5.30
N ALA A 27 -3.20 -9.31 -6.26
CA ALA A 27 -3.54 -9.96 -7.53
C ALA A 27 -2.35 -10.10 -8.50
N LEU A 28 -1.28 -9.30 -8.37
CA LEU A 28 -0.09 -9.42 -9.25
C LEU A 28 1.10 -10.18 -8.65
N LEU A 29 1.19 -10.32 -7.32
CA LEU A 29 2.33 -10.99 -6.68
C LEU A 29 2.23 -12.53 -6.70
N MET A 30 1.06 -13.11 -6.96
CA MET A 30 0.94 -14.58 -7.13
C MET A 30 1.28 -15.09 -8.54
N ALA A 31 1.44 -14.22 -9.55
CA ALA A 31 1.58 -14.65 -10.95
C ALA A 31 3.03 -14.62 -11.51
N CYS A 32 4.03 -14.20 -10.72
CA CYS A 32 5.42 -14.14 -11.16
C CYS A 32 6.38 -14.66 -10.08
N GLY A 33 6.28 -15.96 -9.80
CA GLY A 33 7.15 -16.68 -8.87
C GLY A 33 7.31 -18.14 -9.31
N GLY A 34 7.95 -18.35 -10.44
CA GLY A 34 8.20 -19.68 -11.00
C GLY A 34 9.38 -19.66 -11.96
N GLY A 35 10.57 -19.40 -11.44
CA GLY A 35 11.83 -19.68 -12.15
C GLY A 35 12.29 -21.07 -11.76
N THR A 36 12.17 -22.02 -12.69
CA THR A 36 12.77 -23.36 -12.60
C THR A 36 14.20 -23.29 -13.14
N ASP A 37 15.19 -23.60 -12.30
CA ASP A 37 16.52 -23.95 -12.81
C ASP A 37 16.52 -25.41 -13.31
N PRO A 38 17.24 -25.72 -14.40
CA PRO A 38 17.24 -27.05 -15.02
C PRO A 38 18.22 -27.96 -14.28
N VAL A 39 17.71 -29.05 -13.68
CA VAL A 39 18.57 -30.17 -13.24
C VAL A 39 18.58 -31.22 -14.34
N THR A 40 19.79 -31.47 -14.81
CA THR A 40 20.18 -32.49 -15.78
C THR A 40 19.74 -33.89 -15.37
N THR A 41 19.32 -34.63 -16.39
CA THR A 41 19.01 -36.06 -16.39
C THR A 41 20.16 -36.91 -15.88
N ASP A 42 19.87 -37.88 -15.01
CA ASP A 42 20.39 -39.24 -15.15
C ASP A 42 19.49 -40.21 -14.36
N THR A 43 18.97 -41.20 -15.09
CA THR A 43 18.29 -42.39 -14.53
C THR A 43 19.38 -43.44 -14.24
N PRO A 44 19.20 -44.39 -13.30
CA PRO A 44 18.47 -45.61 -13.67
C PRO A 44 17.68 -46.32 -12.54
N ALA A 45 16.71 -47.11 -13.02
CA ALA A 45 16.21 -48.39 -12.51
C ALA A 45 15.25 -48.44 -11.31
N ALA A 46 14.02 -48.90 -11.62
CA ALA A 46 13.07 -49.52 -10.70
C ALA A 46 13.54 -50.94 -10.30
N PRO A 47 12.96 -51.58 -9.27
CA PRO A 47 11.72 -52.32 -9.53
C PRO A 47 10.67 -52.37 -8.39
N SER A 48 9.42 -52.55 -8.82
CA SER A 48 8.32 -53.39 -8.30
C SER A 48 7.89 -53.38 -6.82
N GLY A 49 6.57 -53.29 -6.61
CA GLY A 49 5.90 -53.96 -5.48
C GLY A 49 4.58 -53.32 -5.05
N ALA A 50 3.46 -53.96 -5.39
CA ALA A 50 2.12 -53.63 -4.93
C ALA A 50 1.93 -53.95 -3.42
N GLY A 51 1.06 -53.21 -2.74
CA GLY A 51 0.61 -53.54 -1.38
C GLY A 51 -0.42 -52.56 -0.84
N ASP A 52 -1.61 -53.07 -0.56
CA ASP A 52 -2.81 -52.39 -0.06
C ASP A 52 -2.60 -51.58 1.24
N ALA A 53 -3.31 -50.47 1.33
CA ALA A 53 -3.48 -49.69 2.57
C ALA A 53 -4.75 -50.13 3.33
N PRO A 54 -4.67 -50.47 4.63
CA PRO A 54 -5.83 -50.50 5.49
C PRO A 54 -5.90 -49.26 6.40
N ASN A 55 -7.13 -48.78 6.58
CA ASN A 55 -7.56 -47.80 7.58
C ASN A 55 -7.00 -48.05 8.99
N SER A 56 -6.61 -46.99 9.68
CA SER A 56 -6.53 -46.90 11.16
C SER A 56 -6.73 -45.43 11.56
N ALA A 57 -7.93 -45.06 12.04
CA ALA A 57 -8.38 -45.01 13.45
C ALA A 57 -8.07 -43.65 14.14
N PRO A 58 -9.01 -43.08 14.93
CA PRO A 58 -8.93 -41.70 15.40
C PRO A 58 -8.04 -41.52 16.63
N ALA A 59 -7.56 -40.28 16.82
CA ALA A 59 -6.66 -39.85 17.89
C ALA A 59 -7.24 -40.03 19.30
N PRO A 60 -6.40 -40.33 20.32
CA PRO A 60 -6.84 -40.47 21.71
C PRO A 60 -7.00 -39.10 22.42
N GLN A 61 -8.02 -38.99 23.26
CA GLN A 61 -8.16 -37.90 24.25
C GLN A 61 -7.33 -38.19 25.51
N PRO A 62 -6.82 -37.16 26.23
CA PRO A 62 -6.04 -37.35 27.44
C PRO A 62 -6.93 -37.46 28.69
N ASP A 63 -6.57 -38.40 29.57
CA ASP A 63 -7.20 -38.63 30.89
C ASP A 63 -6.35 -37.95 32.00
N PRO A 64 -6.96 -37.39 33.06
CA PRO A 64 -6.28 -36.57 34.05
C PRO A 64 -5.90 -37.41 35.30
N LYS A 65 -4.63 -37.29 35.73
CA LYS A 65 -4.08 -37.43 37.10
C LYS A 65 -2.79 -38.25 37.15
N GLN A 66 -1.69 -37.53 37.26
CA GLN A 66 -0.44 -37.82 38.00
C GLN A 66 0.44 -36.58 37.70
N GLY A 67 0.92 -35.76 38.62
CA GLY A 67 1.24 -35.98 40.02
C GLY A 67 2.73 -35.77 40.23
N ASP A 68 3.27 -34.61 39.78
CA ASP A 68 4.70 -34.29 39.87
C ASP A 68 4.93 -33.09 40.80
N THR A 69 5.89 -33.28 41.68
CA THR A 69 6.38 -32.41 42.75
C THR A 69 6.74 -31.01 42.29
N GLU A 70 6.23 -30.04 43.04
CA GLU A 70 6.43 -28.61 42.93
C GLU A 70 7.87 -28.23 43.30
N THR A 71 8.71 -27.96 42.30
CA THR A 71 9.94 -27.17 42.47
C THR A 71 9.66 -25.75 42.02
N THR A 72 9.70 -24.83 42.98
CA THR A 72 9.51 -23.39 42.79
C THR A 72 10.51 -22.86 41.74
N PRO A 73 10.05 -22.21 40.65
CA PRO A 73 10.95 -21.54 39.73
C PRO A 73 11.61 -20.36 40.46
N ALA A 74 12.92 -20.18 40.25
CA ALA A 74 13.61 -18.97 40.65
C ALA A 74 12.91 -17.74 40.03
N PRO A 75 12.81 -16.61 40.75
CA PRO A 75 12.15 -15.42 40.25
C PRO A 75 12.81 -14.95 38.96
N VAL A 76 11.99 -14.75 37.93
CA VAL A 76 12.40 -14.07 36.70
C VAL A 76 12.93 -12.69 37.09
N PRO A 77 14.11 -12.26 36.60
CA PRO A 77 14.59 -10.90 36.85
C PRO A 77 13.53 -9.90 36.43
N GLU A 78 13.16 -8.98 37.32
CA GLU A 78 12.27 -7.87 36.95
C GLU A 78 12.81 -7.18 35.70
N PRO A 79 11.95 -6.88 34.71
CA PRO A 79 12.32 -5.98 33.64
C PRO A 79 12.87 -4.69 34.26
N PRO A 80 13.94 -4.10 33.70
CA PRO A 80 14.40 -2.80 34.17
C PRO A 80 13.20 -1.85 34.21
N ALA A 81 13.06 -1.12 35.32
CA ALA A 81 11.97 -0.19 35.52
C ALA A 81 11.75 0.63 34.25
N ARG A 82 10.52 0.61 33.74
CA ARG A 82 10.10 1.42 32.61
C ARG A 82 10.56 2.84 32.92
N GLU A 83 11.50 3.38 32.14
CA GLU A 83 11.80 4.81 32.22
C GLU A 83 10.44 5.51 32.08
N PRO A 84 10.08 6.43 33.00
CA PRO A 84 8.88 7.21 32.81
C PRO A 84 9.00 7.86 31.43
N ASP A 85 7.92 7.79 30.64
CA ASP A 85 7.81 8.61 29.45
C ASP A 85 8.24 10.02 29.85
N PRO A 86 9.16 10.68 29.11
CA PRO A 86 9.57 12.02 29.45
C PRO A 86 8.28 12.82 29.62
N GLU A 87 8.07 13.33 30.83
CA GLU A 87 6.99 14.27 31.09
C GLU A 87 7.01 15.28 29.96
N SER A 88 5.83 15.55 29.39
CA SER A 88 5.61 16.68 28.50
C SER A 88 5.89 17.96 29.30
N THR A 89 7.18 18.23 29.50
CA THR A 89 7.67 19.48 30.03
C THR A 89 7.34 20.48 28.93
N GLY A 90 6.36 21.33 29.21
CA GLY A 90 5.96 22.44 28.36
C GLY A 90 7.10 23.44 28.17
N LYS A 91 8.13 23.07 27.41
CA LYS A 91 9.24 23.91 27.00
C LYS A 91 9.53 23.66 25.53
N HIS A 92 8.84 24.47 24.72
CA HIS A 92 9.06 24.73 23.30
C HIS A 92 9.05 23.49 22.42
N ALA A 93 7.90 23.17 21.84
CA ALA A 93 7.85 22.41 20.60
C ALA A 93 8.92 22.98 19.64
N PRO A 94 9.71 22.15 18.94
CA PRO A 94 10.70 22.65 18.00
C PRO A 94 10.00 23.61 17.04
N PRO A 95 10.55 24.80 16.74
CA PRO A 95 9.98 25.65 15.71
C PRO A 95 9.78 24.82 14.44
N HIS A 96 8.67 24.97 13.73
CA HIS A 96 8.37 24.21 12.51
C HIS A 96 9.56 24.18 11.51
N ALA A 97 10.39 25.24 11.51
CA ALA A 97 11.65 25.30 10.79
C ALA A 97 12.68 24.20 11.18
N ALA A 98 12.83 23.88 12.47
CA ALA A 98 13.73 22.82 12.94
C ALA A 98 13.26 21.43 12.47
N LEU A 99 11.95 21.17 12.49
CA LEU A 99 11.39 19.93 11.93
C LEU A 99 11.67 19.82 10.42
N LYS A 100 11.61 20.93 9.67
CA LYS A 100 11.99 20.95 8.25
C LYS A 100 13.48 20.65 8.01
N VAL A 101 14.38 21.04 8.91
CA VAL A 101 15.81 20.67 8.81
C VAL A 101 15.97 19.15 8.92
N GLN A 102 15.37 18.54 9.96
CA GLN A 102 15.41 17.08 10.17
C GLN A 102 14.73 16.31 9.01
N ALA A 103 13.56 16.76 8.56
CA ALA A 103 12.88 16.22 7.39
C ALA A 103 13.77 16.19 6.14
N ARG A 104 14.59 17.23 5.93
CA ARG A 104 15.50 17.31 4.78
C ARG A 104 16.58 16.24 4.80
N GLU A 105 17.06 15.85 5.99
CA GLU A 105 18.01 14.74 6.13
C GLU A 105 17.37 13.40 5.73
N TYR A 106 16.13 13.16 6.16
CA TYR A 106 15.38 11.96 5.75
C TYR A 106 15.09 11.95 4.26
N ALA A 107 14.74 13.11 3.67
CA ALA A 107 14.57 13.23 2.23
C ALA A 107 15.85 12.90 1.46
N LEU A 108 17.03 13.32 1.95
CA LEU A 108 18.31 13.00 1.32
C LEU A 108 18.62 11.50 1.40
N ALA A 109 18.32 10.85 2.53
CA ALA A 109 18.48 9.41 2.68
C ALA A 109 17.53 8.60 1.77
N LEU A 110 16.29 9.06 1.59
CA LEU A 110 15.33 8.47 0.65
C LEU A 110 15.74 8.70 -0.81
N TRP A 111 16.30 9.88 -1.13
CA TRP A 111 16.85 10.14 -2.46
C TRP A 111 18.02 9.20 -2.78
N LYS A 112 18.91 8.97 -1.82
CA LYS A 112 20.00 8.00 -1.94
C LYS A 112 19.51 6.56 -2.18
N ALA A 113 18.42 6.19 -1.52
CA ALA A 113 17.74 4.92 -1.76
C ALA A 113 17.13 4.84 -3.18
N SER A 114 16.56 5.95 -3.68
CA SER A 114 16.09 6.04 -5.06
C SER A 114 17.23 5.87 -6.07
N GLU A 115 18.39 6.48 -5.85
CA GLU A 115 19.57 6.31 -6.72
C GLU A 115 20.12 4.86 -6.67
N THR A 116 19.97 4.17 -5.53
CA THR A 116 20.33 2.74 -5.42
C THR A 116 19.43 1.84 -6.26
N LEU A 117 18.18 2.24 -6.48
CA LEU A 117 17.24 1.53 -7.34
C LEU A 117 17.48 1.79 -8.84
N ASP A 118 18.22 2.86 -9.16
CA ASP A 118 18.65 3.20 -10.53
C ASP A 118 20.15 3.52 -10.61
N PRO A 119 21.04 2.55 -10.34
CA PRO A 119 22.48 2.79 -10.13
C PRO A 119 23.24 3.20 -11.42
N LYS A 120 22.54 3.44 -12.54
CA LYS A 120 23.12 3.86 -13.82
C LYS A 120 22.29 4.94 -14.53
N GLY A 121 21.31 5.57 -13.87
CA GLY A 121 20.44 6.56 -14.51
C GLY A 121 19.71 6.00 -15.73
N ARG A 122 19.37 4.70 -15.70
CA ARG A 122 18.72 4.01 -16.82
C ARG A 122 17.33 4.59 -16.96
N ALA A 123 16.80 4.55 -18.18
CA ALA A 123 15.44 5.02 -18.41
C ALA A 123 14.36 4.21 -17.65
N LEU A 124 14.71 3.10 -16.97
CA LEU A 124 13.84 2.35 -16.07
C LEU A 124 14.57 2.02 -14.76
N PRO A 125 14.03 2.42 -13.60
CA PRO A 125 14.54 1.99 -12.31
C PRO A 125 14.17 0.53 -12.03
N SER A 126 14.66 -0.01 -10.92
CA SER A 126 14.26 -1.30 -10.39
C SER A 126 13.09 -1.20 -9.40
N ASN A 127 12.32 -2.28 -9.28
CA ASN A 127 11.32 -2.45 -8.24
C ASN A 127 11.93 -2.45 -6.84
N ARG A 128 13.09 -3.08 -6.69
CA ARG A 128 13.75 -3.27 -5.40
C ARG A 128 15.24 -3.50 -5.56
N ALA A 129 16.00 -3.11 -4.54
CA ALA A 129 17.40 -3.45 -4.40
C ALA A 129 17.61 -4.08 -3.03
N CYS A 130 18.34 -5.21 -2.96
CA CYS A 130 18.58 -5.92 -1.70
C CYS A 130 20.07 -6.17 -1.48
N LEU A 131 20.50 -6.12 -0.22
CA LEU A 131 21.86 -6.47 0.19
C LEU A 131 22.05 -7.99 0.08
N ASN A 132 23.16 -8.39 -0.55
CA ASN A 132 23.65 -9.76 -0.48
C ASN A 132 24.34 -10.04 0.87
N THR A 133 24.90 -11.24 1.03
CA THR A 133 25.64 -11.65 2.24
C THR A 133 26.89 -10.82 2.52
N HIS A 134 27.42 -10.13 1.51
CA HIS A 134 28.57 -9.22 1.63
C HIS A 134 28.15 -7.76 1.87
N GLY A 135 26.87 -7.49 2.09
CA GLY A 135 26.36 -6.14 2.31
C GLY A 135 26.30 -5.27 1.05
N VAL A 136 26.39 -5.86 -0.14
CA VAL A 136 26.32 -5.12 -1.41
C VAL A 136 24.89 -5.15 -1.94
N ALA A 137 24.31 -3.98 -2.19
CA ALA A 137 22.98 -3.86 -2.79
C ALA A 137 23.00 -4.26 -4.27
N SER A 138 22.05 -5.11 -4.68
CA SER A 138 21.81 -5.44 -6.08
C SER A 138 20.36 -5.16 -6.45
N ALA A 139 20.19 -4.38 -7.52
CA ALA A 139 18.90 -4.03 -8.08
C ALA A 139 18.32 -5.21 -8.89
N TYR A 140 17.05 -5.52 -8.66
CA TYR A 140 16.35 -6.58 -9.39
C TYR A 140 16.05 -6.15 -10.84
N PRO A 141 16.04 -7.09 -11.81
CA PRO A 141 15.90 -6.76 -13.24
C PRO A 141 14.45 -6.52 -13.67
N TRP A 142 13.58 -6.02 -12.79
CA TRP A 142 12.17 -5.77 -13.13
C TRP A 142 11.59 -4.61 -12.31
N ILE A 143 10.49 -4.03 -12.79
CA ILE A 143 9.75 -2.92 -12.17
C ILE A 143 8.24 -3.04 -12.42
N PHE A 144 7.42 -2.66 -11.43
CA PHE A 144 5.97 -2.51 -11.61
C PHE A 144 5.61 -1.18 -12.28
N THR A 145 4.54 -1.18 -13.07
CA THR A 145 4.09 0.00 -13.83
C THR A 145 3.83 1.24 -12.97
N GLY A 146 3.25 1.06 -11.78
CA GLY A 146 3.04 2.17 -10.85
C GLY A 146 4.37 2.81 -10.41
N ASN A 147 5.40 2.00 -10.20
CA ASN A 147 6.73 2.43 -9.79
C ASN A 147 7.46 3.19 -10.90
N ILE A 148 7.18 2.87 -12.17
CA ILE A 148 7.65 3.68 -13.31
C ILE A 148 7.09 5.10 -13.21
N GLY A 149 5.80 5.23 -12.88
CA GLY A 149 5.17 6.52 -12.64
C GLY A 149 5.76 7.25 -11.44
N GLN A 150 5.94 6.56 -10.32
CA GLN A 150 6.51 7.16 -9.11
C GLN A 150 7.96 7.61 -9.27
N HIS A 151 8.72 7.03 -10.19
CA HIS A 151 10.04 7.54 -10.48
C HIS A 151 10.01 8.98 -11.01
N ILE A 152 8.96 9.38 -11.75
CA ILE A 152 8.72 10.78 -12.12
C ILE A 152 8.57 11.65 -10.86
N GLN A 153 7.82 11.16 -9.87
CA GLN A 153 7.62 11.85 -8.59
C GLN A 153 8.95 12.02 -7.85
N ASN A 154 9.78 10.97 -7.78
CA ASN A 154 11.10 11.04 -7.14
C ASN A 154 12.04 12.03 -7.82
N LEU A 155 12.10 12.04 -9.16
CA LEU A 155 12.90 13.00 -9.92
C LEU A 155 12.41 14.44 -9.71
N THR A 156 11.10 14.64 -9.66
CA THR A 156 10.48 15.95 -9.37
C THR A 156 10.79 16.41 -7.96
N ALA A 157 10.65 15.51 -6.97
CA ALA A 157 10.98 15.74 -5.58
C ALA A 157 12.46 16.11 -5.39
N ALA A 158 13.38 15.33 -5.98
CA ALA A 158 14.81 15.60 -5.93
C ALA A 158 15.16 16.97 -6.52
N ARG A 159 14.56 17.33 -7.66
CA ARG A 159 14.69 18.67 -8.25
C ARG A 159 14.17 19.75 -7.32
N ASP A 160 12.95 19.61 -6.82
CA ASP A 160 12.28 20.62 -6.01
C ASP A 160 12.95 20.84 -4.65
N LEU A 161 13.62 19.81 -4.13
CA LEU A 161 14.45 19.89 -2.93
C LEU A 161 15.89 20.35 -3.23
N GLY A 162 16.28 20.50 -4.50
CA GLY A 162 17.62 20.91 -4.92
C GLY A 162 18.69 19.83 -4.76
N PHE A 163 18.32 18.55 -4.77
CA PHE A 163 19.26 17.42 -4.77
C PHE A 163 19.85 17.13 -6.14
N ILE A 164 19.12 17.47 -7.22
CA ILE A 164 19.60 17.45 -8.59
C ILE A 164 19.23 18.75 -9.32
N PRO A 165 20.02 19.18 -10.32
CA PRO A 165 19.69 20.30 -11.19
C PRO A 165 18.38 20.11 -11.97
N ALA A 166 17.76 21.23 -12.37
CA ALA A 166 16.49 21.21 -13.09
C ALA A 166 16.59 20.60 -14.49
N ASP A 167 17.66 20.89 -15.22
CA ASP A 167 17.96 20.32 -16.54
C ASP A 167 18.24 18.82 -16.46
N GLU A 168 18.95 18.37 -15.43
CA GLU A 168 19.17 16.93 -15.19
C GLU A 168 17.85 16.20 -14.95
N ALA A 169 16.99 16.75 -14.09
CA ALA A 169 15.69 16.16 -13.79
C ALA A 169 14.80 16.10 -15.04
N GLU A 170 14.74 17.18 -15.83
CA GLU A 170 13.99 17.23 -17.09
C GLU A 170 14.50 16.19 -18.08
N GLN A 171 15.82 16.06 -18.27
CA GLN A 171 16.40 15.07 -19.18
C GLN A 171 16.10 13.63 -18.74
N ARG A 172 16.18 13.34 -17.43
CA ARG A 172 15.82 12.01 -16.88
C ARG A 172 14.34 11.71 -17.12
N VAL A 173 13.43 12.66 -16.86
CA VAL A 173 11.99 12.50 -17.12
C VAL A 173 11.70 12.36 -18.62
N ALA A 174 12.35 13.12 -19.50
CA ALA A 174 12.17 13.00 -20.95
C ALA A 174 12.54 11.61 -21.49
N ARG A 175 13.65 11.02 -20.99
CA ARG A 175 14.03 9.64 -21.32
C ARG A 175 13.01 8.63 -20.81
N LEU A 176 12.52 8.82 -19.58
CA LEU A 176 11.50 7.96 -18.98
C LEU A 176 10.18 8.01 -19.76
N LEU A 177 9.68 9.20 -20.12
CA LEU A 177 8.47 9.36 -20.95
C LEU A 177 8.62 8.68 -22.32
N THR A 178 9.79 8.78 -22.93
CA THR A 178 10.08 8.07 -24.19
C THR A 178 9.98 6.56 -24.02
N THR A 179 10.48 6.03 -22.90
CA THR A 179 10.36 4.61 -22.57
C THR A 179 8.92 4.21 -22.27
N ILE A 180 8.18 4.99 -21.48
CA ILE A 180 6.76 4.73 -21.18
C ILE A 180 5.93 4.66 -22.47
N ALA A 181 6.14 5.58 -23.42
CA ALA A 181 5.43 5.54 -24.70
C ALA A 181 5.70 4.24 -25.47
N ARG A 182 6.94 3.74 -25.46
CA ARG A 182 7.30 2.44 -26.06
C ARG A 182 6.65 1.27 -25.32
N LEU A 183 6.65 1.29 -23.97
CA LEU A 183 6.00 0.27 -23.16
C LEU A 183 4.49 0.23 -23.38
N GLN A 184 3.85 1.40 -23.51
CA GLN A 184 2.43 1.51 -23.84
C GLN A 184 2.11 0.89 -25.20
N GLN A 185 2.96 1.12 -26.21
CA GLN A 185 2.82 0.49 -27.52
C GLN A 185 3.00 -1.04 -27.45
N LYS A 186 4.07 -1.52 -26.80
CA LYS A 186 4.30 -2.97 -26.61
C LYS A 186 3.18 -3.64 -25.82
N ALA A 187 2.62 -2.96 -24.82
CA ALA A 187 1.48 -3.47 -24.04
C ALA A 187 0.27 -3.69 -24.94
N ARG A 188 -0.03 -2.74 -25.84
CA ARG A 188 -1.10 -2.89 -26.85
C ARG A 188 -0.87 -4.09 -27.76
N GLU A 189 0.34 -4.26 -28.27
CA GLU A 189 0.71 -5.41 -29.12
C GLU A 189 0.53 -6.75 -28.40
N LYS A 190 0.68 -6.76 -27.08
CA LYS A 190 0.44 -7.91 -26.21
C LYS A 190 -1.01 -8.06 -25.76
N GLY A 191 -1.93 -7.23 -26.25
CA GLY A 191 -3.37 -7.33 -25.95
C GLY A 191 -3.84 -6.55 -24.72
N ALA A 192 -3.03 -5.63 -24.17
CA ALA A 192 -3.49 -4.71 -23.13
C ALA A 192 -4.61 -3.80 -23.66
N ILE A 193 -5.60 -3.54 -22.81
CA ILE A 193 -6.78 -2.74 -23.16
C ILE A 193 -6.60 -1.26 -22.81
N GLY A 194 -7.33 -0.41 -23.53
CA GLY A 194 -7.49 0.99 -23.14
C GLY A 194 -6.20 1.80 -23.08
N GLY A 195 -5.16 1.45 -23.84
CA GLY A 195 -3.86 2.12 -23.77
C GLY A 195 -3.19 2.04 -22.39
N LEU A 196 -3.62 1.10 -21.54
CA LEU A 196 -3.01 0.81 -20.25
C LEU A 196 -1.78 -0.09 -20.43
N LEU A 197 -0.85 0.00 -19.48
CA LEU A 197 0.37 -0.80 -19.48
C LEU A 197 0.16 -2.13 -18.74
N LEU A 198 0.89 -3.17 -19.15
CA LEU A 198 0.97 -4.42 -18.42
C LEU A 198 1.67 -4.20 -17.06
N GLY A 199 1.38 -5.01 -16.05
CA GLY A 199 1.69 -4.67 -14.68
C GLY A 199 3.17 -4.65 -14.31
N ALA A 200 4.04 -5.36 -15.04
CA ALA A 200 5.49 -5.35 -14.80
C ALA A 200 6.30 -5.21 -16.10
N THR A 201 7.56 -4.82 -15.96
CA THR A 201 8.51 -4.65 -17.07
C THR A 201 9.89 -5.11 -16.63
N ASP A 202 10.57 -5.88 -17.48
CA ASP A 202 11.99 -6.17 -17.33
C ASP A 202 12.80 -4.87 -17.51
N SER A 203 13.50 -4.44 -16.46
CA SER A 203 14.18 -3.13 -16.41
C SER A 203 15.52 -3.11 -17.17
N ILE A 204 15.95 -4.23 -17.72
CA ILE A 204 17.15 -4.33 -18.57
C ILE A 204 16.75 -4.27 -20.04
N THR A 205 15.76 -5.06 -20.45
CA THR A 205 15.34 -5.24 -21.84
C THR A 205 14.16 -4.34 -22.26
N ALA A 206 13.54 -3.66 -21.29
CA ALA A 206 12.32 -2.87 -21.48
C ALA A 206 11.18 -3.70 -22.12
N GLU A 207 11.00 -4.92 -21.62
CA GLU A 207 9.97 -5.85 -22.09
C GLU A 207 8.84 -5.96 -21.06
N PRO A 208 7.61 -5.48 -21.38
CA PRO A 208 6.47 -5.53 -20.47
C PRO A 208 5.80 -6.91 -20.44
N ASN A 209 5.31 -7.30 -19.27
CA ASN A 209 4.62 -8.57 -19.03
C ASN A 209 3.58 -8.47 -17.89
N GLY A 210 2.86 -9.57 -17.68
CA GLY A 210 1.83 -9.67 -16.65
C GLY A 210 0.46 -9.15 -17.10
N ASP A 211 -0.47 -9.10 -16.16
CA ASP A 211 -1.81 -8.57 -16.36
C ASP A 211 -1.82 -7.05 -16.29
N VAL A 212 -2.81 -6.41 -16.90
CA VAL A 212 -3.05 -4.96 -16.73
C VAL A 212 -3.65 -4.76 -15.34
N GLY A 213 -2.86 -4.23 -14.40
CA GLY A 213 -3.35 -3.81 -13.09
C GLY A 213 -3.94 -2.40 -13.15
N SER A 214 -5.17 -2.20 -12.64
CA SER A 214 -5.83 -0.90 -12.74
C SER A 214 -5.16 0.14 -11.85
N ILE A 215 -4.89 -0.18 -10.59
CA ILE A 215 -4.35 0.78 -9.61
C ILE A 215 -2.91 1.20 -9.95
N GLU A 216 -2.07 0.29 -10.42
CA GLU A 216 -0.70 0.61 -10.87
C GLU A 216 -0.73 1.58 -12.06
N ASN A 217 -1.70 1.43 -12.97
CA ASN A 217 -1.91 2.38 -14.05
C ASN A 217 -2.45 3.73 -13.55
N ALA A 218 -3.25 3.77 -12.47
CA ALA A 218 -3.69 5.03 -11.86
C ALA A 218 -2.52 5.80 -11.22
N TRP A 219 -1.58 5.10 -10.56
CA TRP A 219 -0.33 5.71 -10.08
C TRP A 219 0.52 6.27 -11.23
N LEU A 220 0.59 5.57 -12.36
CA LEU A 220 1.23 6.11 -13.56
C LEU A 220 0.50 7.34 -14.10
N ALA A 221 -0.82 7.31 -14.20
CA ALA A 221 -1.62 8.41 -14.74
C ALA A 221 -1.48 9.69 -13.91
N VAL A 222 -1.53 9.59 -12.58
CA VAL A 222 -1.35 10.76 -11.70
C VAL A 222 0.07 11.32 -11.79
N SER A 223 1.09 10.47 -11.97
CA SER A 223 2.45 10.92 -12.22
C SER A 223 2.64 11.60 -13.57
N LEU A 224 1.93 11.16 -14.61
CA LEU A 224 1.94 11.84 -15.91
C LEU A 224 1.24 13.20 -15.83
N ALA A 225 0.14 13.30 -15.09
CA ALA A 225 -0.52 14.57 -14.80
C ALA A 225 0.41 15.54 -14.06
N LEU A 226 1.13 15.04 -13.05
CA LEU A 226 2.19 15.78 -12.37
C LEU A 226 3.28 16.24 -13.36
N ALA A 227 3.77 15.36 -14.23
CA ALA A 227 4.82 15.67 -15.20
C ALA A 227 4.43 16.82 -16.13
N LYS A 228 3.17 16.87 -16.57
CA LYS A 228 2.65 17.94 -17.44
C LYS A 228 2.85 19.32 -16.83
N GLN A 229 2.65 19.43 -15.51
CA GLN A 229 2.72 20.72 -14.80
C GLN A 229 4.11 20.98 -14.24
N ALA A 230 4.85 19.94 -13.88
CA ALA A 230 6.20 20.04 -13.36
C ALA A 230 7.24 20.34 -14.45
N TYR A 231 7.03 19.91 -15.69
CA TYR A 231 7.98 20.05 -16.81
C TYR A 231 7.29 20.60 -18.06
N PRO A 232 7.10 21.93 -18.18
CA PRO A 232 6.39 22.53 -19.31
C PRO A 232 6.88 22.10 -20.71
N PRO A 233 8.21 21.95 -20.97
CA PRO A 233 8.69 21.44 -22.25
C PRO A 233 8.25 20.00 -22.58
N LEU A 234 7.94 19.19 -21.56
CA LEU A 234 7.55 17.79 -21.69
C LEU A 234 6.03 17.58 -21.62
N ALA A 235 5.25 18.65 -21.42
CA ALA A 235 3.81 18.56 -21.20
C ALA A 235 3.07 17.87 -22.37
N GLY A 236 3.46 18.17 -23.61
CA GLY A 236 2.90 17.51 -24.79
C GLY A 236 3.19 16.01 -24.83
N GLN A 237 4.41 15.60 -24.46
CA GLN A 237 4.81 14.19 -24.42
C GLN A 237 4.06 13.42 -23.32
N ALA A 238 3.97 13.99 -22.13
CA ALA A 238 3.21 13.41 -21.03
C ALA A 238 1.71 13.30 -21.37
N GLN A 239 1.13 14.35 -21.99
CA GLN A 239 -0.26 14.33 -22.46
C GLN A 239 -0.50 13.27 -23.52
N ALA A 240 0.42 13.07 -24.47
CA ALA A 240 0.25 12.06 -25.50
C ALA A 240 0.12 10.66 -24.90
N ILE A 241 0.87 10.34 -23.84
CA ILE A 241 0.76 9.06 -23.13
C ILE A 241 -0.52 9.00 -22.30
N LEU A 242 -0.76 10.02 -21.46
CA LEU A 242 -1.89 10.08 -20.54
C LEU A 242 -3.24 10.03 -21.29
N GLY A 243 -3.37 10.76 -22.39
CA GLY A 243 -4.59 10.83 -23.19
C GLY A 243 -4.99 9.50 -23.87
N GLN A 244 -4.08 8.53 -23.92
CA GLN A 244 -4.37 7.18 -24.43
C GLN A 244 -4.89 6.23 -23.35
N MET A 245 -4.69 6.53 -22.06
CA MET A 245 -5.07 5.66 -20.94
C MET A 245 -6.57 5.77 -20.66
N ARG A 246 -7.32 4.68 -20.82
CA ARG A 246 -8.79 4.59 -20.73
C ARG A 246 -9.21 3.72 -19.54
N PHE A 247 -9.40 4.34 -18.39
CA PHE A 247 -9.85 3.69 -17.15
C PHE A 247 -11.31 3.22 -17.21
N ASP A 248 -12.15 3.82 -18.04
CA ASP A 248 -13.52 3.34 -18.27
C ASP A 248 -13.57 1.88 -18.76
N THR A 249 -12.52 1.41 -19.44
CA THR A 249 -12.38 0.00 -19.84
C THR A 249 -12.19 -0.95 -18.66
N MET A 250 -11.87 -0.43 -17.47
CA MET A 250 -11.69 -1.20 -16.24
C MET A 250 -12.88 -1.08 -15.30
N VAL A 251 -13.97 -0.41 -15.68
CA VAL A 251 -15.17 -0.28 -14.85
C VAL A 251 -16.08 -1.49 -15.03
N ASN A 252 -16.46 -2.11 -13.92
CA ASN A 252 -17.49 -3.14 -13.90
C ASN A 252 -18.86 -2.48 -14.09
N PRO A 253 -19.60 -2.79 -15.19
CA PRO A 253 -20.86 -2.12 -15.49
C PRO A 253 -21.96 -2.42 -14.46
N ALA A 254 -21.89 -3.56 -13.76
CA ALA A 254 -22.93 -3.99 -12.83
C ALA A 254 -22.90 -3.23 -11.49
N ASN A 255 -21.72 -2.81 -11.04
CA ASN A 255 -21.56 -2.16 -9.73
C ASN A 255 -20.79 -0.83 -9.78
N GLN A 256 -20.37 -0.41 -10.97
CA GLN A 256 -19.61 0.83 -11.22
C GLN A 256 -18.28 0.92 -10.45
N ARG A 257 -17.70 -0.22 -10.06
CA ARG A 257 -16.38 -0.29 -9.40
C ARG A 257 -15.33 -0.75 -10.39
N TYR A 258 -14.07 -0.38 -10.15
CA TYR A 258 -12.98 -0.81 -11.00
C TYR A 258 -12.61 -2.28 -10.75
N PHE A 259 -12.45 -3.05 -11.82
CA PHE A 259 -11.80 -4.34 -11.78
C PHE A 259 -10.35 -4.20 -11.32
N ILE A 260 -9.84 -5.22 -10.63
CA ILE A 260 -8.45 -5.24 -10.17
C ILE A 260 -7.50 -5.35 -11.34
N SER A 261 -7.73 -6.35 -12.19
CA SER A 261 -6.85 -6.62 -13.31
C SER A 261 -7.62 -7.06 -14.55
N TYR A 262 -6.93 -6.97 -15.68
CA TYR A 262 -7.35 -7.55 -16.94
C TYR A 262 -6.22 -8.42 -17.49
N ASN A 263 -6.52 -9.67 -17.79
CA ASN A 263 -5.57 -10.61 -18.35
C ASN A 263 -5.63 -10.56 -19.89
N PRO A 264 -4.54 -10.12 -20.56
CA PRO A 264 -4.55 -9.94 -22.00
C PRO A 264 -4.54 -11.25 -22.79
N LYS A 265 -4.10 -12.37 -22.17
CA LYS A 265 -4.10 -13.69 -22.82
C LYS A 265 -5.49 -14.29 -22.88
N THR A 266 -6.25 -14.17 -21.80
CA THR A 266 -7.62 -14.69 -21.72
C THR A 266 -8.67 -13.67 -22.12
N GLN A 267 -8.29 -12.40 -22.28
CA GLN A 267 -9.18 -11.26 -22.54
C GLN A 267 -10.30 -11.12 -21.50
N MET A 268 -9.97 -11.34 -20.23
CA MET A 268 -10.95 -11.28 -19.13
C MET A 268 -10.48 -10.38 -18.01
N HIS A 269 -11.42 -9.67 -17.40
CA HIS A 269 -11.19 -9.04 -16.09
C HIS A 269 -11.08 -10.11 -15.00
N GLN A 270 -10.16 -9.90 -14.06
CA GLN A 270 -9.85 -10.85 -12.99
C GLN A 270 -9.72 -10.13 -11.64
N GLY A 271 -9.65 -10.93 -10.57
CA GLY A 271 -9.47 -10.44 -9.19
C GLY A 271 -10.70 -9.80 -8.55
N GLY A 272 -11.83 -9.66 -9.25
CA GLY A 272 -13.00 -8.95 -8.74
C GLY A 272 -12.85 -7.43 -8.88
N THR A 273 -13.46 -6.66 -7.97
CA THR A 273 -13.44 -5.18 -8.02
C THR A 273 -12.99 -4.55 -6.72
N TYR A 274 -12.33 -3.39 -6.79
CA TYR A 274 -12.02 -2.56 -5.63
C TYR A 274 -13.29 -1.91 -5.08
N GLY A 275 -13.66 -2.25 -3.85
CA GLY A 275 -14.97 -1.93 -3.28
C GLY A 275 -14.97 -1.19 -1.95
N LEU A 276 -13.81 -0.88 -1.38
CA LEU A 276 -13.67 -0.17 -0.11
C LEU A 276 -12.75 1.03 -0.31
N LEU A 277 -13.05 2.16 0.34
CA LEU A 277 -12.17 3.31 0.34
C LEU A 277 -10.80 2.92 0.93
N GLY A 278 -9.78 3.17 0.12
CA GLY A 278 -8.37 2.93 0.38
C GLY A 278 -7.58 3.67 -0.69
N GLU A 279 -6.35 3.27 -0.98
CA GLU A 279 -5.50 3.87 -2.00
C GLU A 279 -6.15 3.78 -3.38
N THR A 280 -6.97 2.74 -3.57
CA THR A 280 -7.70 2.43 -4.80
C THR A 280 -8.70 3.51 -5.20
N ARG A 281 -9.06 4.44 -4.31
CA ARG A 281 -9.90 5.59 -4.66
C ARG A 281 -9.24 6.51 -5.70
N LEU A 282 -7.92 6.45 -5.85
CA LEU A 282 -7.21 7.16 -6.93
C LEU A 282 -7.69 6.74 -8.33
N LEU A 283 -8.20 5.51 -8.51
CA LEU A 283 -8.81 5.08 -9.77
C LEU A 283 -10.01 5.94 -10.15
N ALA A 284 -10.87 6.25 -9.19
CA ALA A 284 -12.01 7.13 -9.40
C ALA A 284 -11.54 8.53 -9.78
N TYR A 285 -10.53 9.05 -9.10
CA TYR A 285 -9.97 10.37 -9.42
C TYR A 285 -9.38 10.42 -10.83
N ALA A 286 -8.60 9.40 -11.24
CA ALA A 286 -8.04 9.32 -12.58
C ALA A 286 -9.15 9.26 -13.64
N GLY A 287 -10.14 8.37 -13.48
CA GLY A 287 -11.25 8.26 -14.43
C GLY A 287 -12.09 9.54 -14.54
N ILE A 288 -12.37 10.21 -13.41
CA ILE A 288 -13.16 11.45 -13.38
C ILE A 288 -12.38 12.61 -14.00
N ALA A 289 -11.11 12.79 -13.60
CA ALA A 289 -10.27 13.88 -14.09
C ALA A 289 -9.95 13.76 -15.59
N LEU A 290 -9.92 12.54 -16.12
CA LEU A 290 -9.78 12.28 -17.56
C LEU A 290 -11.12 12.36 -18.31
N GLY A 291 -12.24 12.62 -17.64
CA GLY A 291 -13.57 12.74 -18.24
C GLY A 291 -14.14 11.41 -18.76
N GLN A 292 -13.68 10.28 -18.21
CA GLN A 292 -14.00 8.93 -18.72
C GLN A 292 -15.16 8.28 -17.97
N VAL A 293 -15.38 8.67 -16.72
CA VAL A 293 -16.49 8.19 -15.89
C VAL A 293 -17.19 9.38 -15.22
N PRO A 294 -18.50 9.27 -14.93
CA PRO A 294 -19.18 10.31 -14.19
C PRO A 294 -18.69 10.39 -12.74
N ARG A 295 -18.86 11.55 -12.11
CA ARG A 295 -18.55 11.77 -10.68
C ARG A 295 -19.22 10.75 -9.74
N SER A 296 -20.43 10.30 -10.11
CA SER A 296 -21.17 9.28 -9.36
C SER A 296 -20.40 7.98 -9.17
N GLN A 297 -19.45 7.65 -10.05
CA GLN A 297 -18.60 6.47 -9.95
C GLN A 297 -17.88 6.38 -8.58
N TYR A 298 -17.37 7.50 -8.06
CA TYR A 298 -16.70 7.57 -6.75
C TYR A 298 -17.59 7.12 -5.59
N PHE A 299 -18.88 7.42 -5.66
CA PHE A 299 -19.85 7.11 -4.61
C PHE A 299 -20.28 5.64 -4.60
N HIS A 300 -19.90 4.84 -5.61
CA HIS A 300 -20.12 3.39 -5.60
C HIS A 300 -19.06 2.61 -4.79
N ILE A 301 -17.98 3.26 -4.35
CA ILE A 301 -16.98 2.69 -3.45
C ILE A 301 -17.54 2.71 -2.03
N ASN A 302 -17.47 1.60 -1.28
CA ASN A 302 -17.99 1.61 0.09
C ASN A 302 -17.09 2.45 1.00
N ARG A 303 -17.70 3.15 1.96
CA ARG A 303 -17.03 3.78 3.11
C ARG A 303 -16.87 2.73 4.21
N VAL A 304 -18.01 2.22 4.70
CA VAL A 304 -18.10 0.99 5.49
C VAL A 304 -19.02 0.01 4.75
N PRO A 305 -18.54 -1.20 4.39
CA PRO A 305 -19.40 -2.20 3.76
C PRO A 305 -20.54 -2.62 4.68
N LEU A 306 -21.74 -2.82 4.14
CA LEU A 306 -22.93 -3.17 4.96
C LEU A 306 -22.76 -4.48 5.75
N TRP A 307 -22.01 -5.43 5.20
CA TRP A 307 -21.68 -6.68 5.90
C TRP A 307 -20.78 -6.48 7.13
N ALA A 308 -20.04 -5.36 7.20
CA ALA A 308 -19.15 -5.01 8.30
C ALA A 308 -19.80 -4.07 9.34
N ALA A 309 -20.89 -3.39 8.99
CA ALA A 309 -21.54 -2.40 9.85
C ALA A 309 -22.20 -3.01 11.10
N GLY A 310 -22.39 -4.33 11.15
CA GLY A 310 -23.07 -5.05 12.23
C GLY A 310 -24.58 -4.76 12.27
N LYS A 311 -24.96 -3.52 12.60
CA LYS A 311 -26.32 -3.01 12.51
C LYS A 311 -26.33 -1.75 11.64
N ILE A 312 -27.17 -1.76 10.61
CA ILE A 312 -27.34 -0.62 9.71
C ILE A 312 -28.11 0.49 10.43
N ASP A 313 -27.56 1.70 10.41
CA ASP A 313 -28.19 2.92 10.91
C ASP A 313 -28.68 3.77 9.73
N GLU A 314 -30.00 3.81 9.52
CA GLU A 314 -30.61 4.52 8.40
C GLU A 314 -30.27 6.02 8.37
N SER A 315 -29.95 6.63 9.51
CA SER A 315 -29.58 8.05 9.61
C SER A 315 -28.21 8.37 9.00
N LYS A 316 -27.37 7.35 8.75
CA LYS A 316 -26.03 7.50 8.16
C LYS A 316 -26.03 7.38 6.63
N TYR A 317 -27.20 7.20 6.01
CA TYR A 317 -27.28 7.26 4.55
C TYR A 317 -27.36 8.69 4.04
N ARG A 318 -26.64 8.94 2.94
CA ARG A 318 -26.71 10.18 2.16
C ARG A 318 -26.84 9.86 0.68
N ASN A 319 -27.36 10.79 -0.09
CA ASN A 319 -27.45 10.66 -1.53
C ASN A 319 -26.51 11.66 -2.20
N TYR A 320 -25.60 11.18 -3.03
CA TYR A 320 -24.71 12.01 -3.84
C TYR A 320 -24.86 11.61 -5.30
N GLU A 321 -25.17 12.57 -6.17
CA GLU A 321 -25.22 12.32 -7.62
C GLU A 321 -26.11 11.10 -7.99
N GLY A 322 -27.21 10.89 -7.26
CA GLY A 322 -28.13 9.75 -7.44
C GLY A 322 -27.69 8.42 -6.83
N VAL A 323 -26.54 8.37 -6.14
CA VAL A 323 -26.03 7.18 -5.45
C VAL A 323 -26.31 7.28 -3.95
N ARG A 324 -26.95 6.26 -3.39
CA ARG A 324 -27.20 6.14 -1.96
C ARG A 324 -25.97 5.54 -1.25
N VAL A 325 -25.31 6.34 -0.42
CA VAL A 325 -24.04 6.01 0.25
C VAL A 325 -24.26 5.84 1.75
N TYR A 326 -23.71 4.76 2.32
CA TYR A 326 -23.66 4.54 3.77
C TYR A 326 -22.37 5.15 4.32
N GLU A 327 -22.46 6.32 4.96
CA GLU A 327 -21.33 7.18 5.36
C GLU A 327 -20.74 6.86 6.74
N ASP A 328 -20.98 5.65 7.24
CA ASP A 328 -20.50 5.27 8.56
C ASP A 328 -18.96 5.26 8.64
N THR A 329 -18.47 5.30 9.86
CA THR A 329 -17.04 5.38 10.18
C THR A 329 -16.71 4.46 11.35
N TRP A 330 -15.42 4.24 11.58
CA TRP A 330 -14.94 3.52 12.75
C TRP A 330 -14.56 4.44 13.88
N GLN A 331 -14.39 3.86 15.06
CA GLN A 331 -14.01 4.58 16.27
C GLN A 331 -12.96 3.79 17.06
N TYR A 332 -11.90 4.46 17.48
CA TYR A 332 -10.89 3.94 18.40
C TYR A 332 -10.34 5.08 19.25
N GLY A 333 -10.20 4.87 20.56
CA GLY A 333 -9.65 5.89 21.46
C GLY A 333 -10.44 7.20 21.45
N GLY A 334 -11.76 7.15 21.29
CA GLY A 334 -12.63 8.33 21.21
C GLY A 334 -12.66 9.02 19.85
N LEU A 335 -11.72 8.74 18.95
CA LEU A 335 -11.61 9.35 17.63
C LEU A 335 -12.40 8.58 16.58
N ARG A 336 -13.07 9.30 15.67
CA ARG A 336 -13.79 8.74 14.52
C ARG A 336 -13.04 8.99 13.22
N PHE A 337 -12.97 7.96 12.37
CA PHE A 337 -12.21 8.00 11.11
C PHE A 337 -12.78 7.00 10.09
N MET A 338 -12.51 7.24 8.82
CA MET A 338 -12.81 6.32 7.71
C MET A 338 -11.88 5.10 7.78
N PRO A 339 -12.38 3.87 8.01
CA PRO A 339 -11.53 2.69 8.05
C PRO A 339 -11.04 2.29 6.65
N THR A 340 -9.95 1.53 6.59
CA THR A 340 -9.45 0.92 5.34
C THR A 340 -9.66 -0.59 5.36
N ASN A 341 -9.22 -1.33 4.32
CA ASN A 341 -9.34 -2.78 4.32
C ASN A 341 -8.39 -3.42 5.33
N GLY A 342 -7.11 -3.06 5.26
CA GLY A 342 -6.03 -3.65 6.04
C GLY A 342 -5.64 -2.89 7.30
N GLY A 343 -6.07 -1.64 7.44
CA GLY A 343 -5.63 -0.74 8.53
C GLY A 343 -4.17 -0.35 8.39
N SER A 344 -3.64 -0.41 7.17
CA SER A 344 -2.31 0.11 6.87
C SER A 344 -2.34 1.62 6.69
N VAL A 345 -1.24 2.29 7.04
CA VAL A 345 -1.07 3.73 6.78
C VAL A 345 -1.19 4.02 5.28
N PHE A 346 -0.58 3.17 4.47
CA PHE A 346 -0.54 3.29 3.01
C PHE A 346 -1.92 3.49 2.36
N GLU A 347 -2.91 2.67 2.72
CA GLU A 347 -4.25 2.71 2.13
C GLU A 347 -4.91 4.09 2.29
N THR A 348 -4.61 4.82 3.37
CA THR A 348 -5.12 6.17 3.54
C THR A 348 -4.18 7.19 2.93
N PHE A 349 -2.88 7.13 3.25
CA PHE A 349 -1.99 8.27 3.10
C PHE A 349 -1.16 8.30 1.80
N ALA A 350 -1.22 7.27 0.95
CA ALA A 350 -0.59 7.35 -0.37
C ALA A 350 -1.27 8.41 -1.28
N VAL A 351 -2.59 8.53 -1.21
CA VAL A 351 -3.36 9.46 -2.06
C VAL A 351 -3.13 10.94 -1.71
N PRO A 352 -3.10 11.38 -0.43
CA PRO A 352 -2.81 12.78 -0.10
C PRO A 352 -1.40 13.25 -0.47
N VAL A 353 -0.47 12.34 -0.81
CA VAL A 353 0.83 12.71 -1.38
C VAL A 353 0.67 13.36 -2.77
N VAL A 354 -0.38 13.01 -3.51
CA VAL A 354 -0.60 13.46 -4.89
C VAL A 354 -1.91 14.21 -5.11
N ILE A 355 -2.85 14.19 -4.17
CA ILE A 355 -4.15 14.87 -4.27
C ILE A 355 -4.42 15.66 -2.98
N SER A 356 -4.85 16.91 -3.09
CA SER A 356 -5.19 17.76 -1.93
C SER A 356 -6.53 17.39 -1.26
N GLU A 357 -6.73 16.13 -0.87
CA GLU A 357 -8.00 15.63 -0.32
C GLU A 357 -8.43 16.35 0.96
N ALA A 358 -7.51 16.58 1.90
CA ALA A 358 -7.86 17.27 3.15
C ALA A 358 -8.23 18.74 2.92
N LYS A 359 -7.66 19.38 1.89
CA LYS A 359 -7.93 20.78 1.54
C LYS A 359 -9.30 20.94 0.88
N TRP A 360 -9.65 20.04 -0.04
CA TRP A 360 -10.92 20.11 -0.78
C TRP A 360 -12.07 19.45 -0.03
N GLY A 361 -11.78 18.37 0.69
CA GLY A 361 -12.73 17.55 1.43
C GLY A 361 -12.80 17.89 2.91
N VAL A 362 -13.10 19.14 3.25
CA VAL A 362 -13.08 19.66 4.63
C VAL A 362 -14.00 18.87 5.59
N ASN A 363 -15.11 18.32 5.08
CA ASN A 363 -16.07 17.54 5.85
C ASN A 363 -15.91 16.01 5.71
N ASN A 364 -14.88 15.55 5.01
CA ASN A 364 -14.57 14.13 4.82
C ASN A 364 -13.12 13.82 5.25
N TRP A 365 -12.19 13.67 4.32
CA TRP A 365 -10.77 13.40 4.55
C TRP A 365 -10.10 14.45 5.43
N GLY A 366 -10.50 15.73 5.35
CA GLY A 366 -10.03 16.80 6.24
C GLY A 366 -10.34 16.55 7.72
N ARG A 367 -11.35 15.74 8.03
CA ARG A 367 -11.64 15.26 9.41
C ARG A 367 -11.04 13.88 9.67
N SER A 368 -11.03 13.01 8.68
CA SER A 368 -10.60 11.62 8.84
C SER A 368 -9.09 11.45 8.95
N HIS A 369 -8.30 12.14 8.12
CA HIS A 369 -6.83 12.02 8.11
C HIS A 369 -6.20 12.29 9.48
N PRO A 370 -6.47 13.41 10.17
CA PRO A 370 -5.85 13.66 11.47
C PRO A 370 -6.29 12.63 12.52
N ASN A 371 -7.54 12.19 12.48
CA ASN A 371 -8.06 11.19 13.43
C ASN A 371 -7.44 9.81 13.19
N LEU A 372 -7.32 9.38 11.93
CA LEU A 372 -6.70 8.11 11.57
C LEU A 372 -5.21 8.10 11.94
N ALA A 373 -4.48 9.19 11.69
CA ALA A 373 -3.08 9.32 12.07
C ALA A 373 -2.89 9.20 13.60
N LYS A 374 -3.67 9.97 14.38
CA LYS A 374 -3.66 9.89 15.85
C LYS A 374 -4.00 8.49 16.36
N THR A 375 -5.04 7.86 15.80
CA THR A 375 -5.45 6.50 16.15
C THR A 375 -4.34 5.49 15.86
N HIS A 376 -3.66 5.57 14.70
CA HIS A 376 -2.56 4.67 14.34
C HIS A 376 -1.39 4.79 15.31
N ILE A 377 -1.02 6.04 15.66
CA ILE A 377 0.03 6.33 16.65
C ILE A 377 -0.36 5.80 18.02
N GLN A 378 -1.60 6.05 18.47
CA GLN A 378 -2.09 5.61 19.77
C GLN A 378 -2.06 4.07 19.87
N TYR A 379 -2.48 3.37 18.83
CA TYR A 379 -2.41 1.91 18.79
C TYR A 379 -0.98 1.38 18.99
N GLY A 380 0.02 2.00 18.37
CA GLY A 380 1.43 1.66 18.59
C GLY A 380 1.92 1.96 20.01
N LYS A 381 1.54 3.12 20.57
CA LYS A 381 1.80 3.48 21.97
C LYS A 381 1.21 2.50 22.97
N ASP A 382 0.00 2.01 22.70
CA ASP A 382 -0.70 1.09 23.58
C ASP A 382 -0.11 -0.33 23.58
N LYS A 383 0.50 -0.77 22.46
CA LYS A 383 0.76 -2.20 22.21
C LYS A 383 2.20 -2.58 21.88
N PHE A 384 3.01 -1.67 21.35
CA PHE A 384 4.31 -2.02 20.75
C PHE A 384 5.43 -1.07 21.20
N ASP A 385 5.46 -0.82 22.51
CA ASP A 385 6.46 0.05 23.17
C ASP A 385 6.56 1.45 22.55
N GLY A 386 5.49 1.97 21.95
CA GLY A 386 5.50 3.28 21.29
C GLY A 386 5.89 3.25 19.81
N TYR A 387 6.23 2.10 19.23
CA TYR A 387 6.50 1.99 17.81
C TYR A 387 5.21 1.86 17.00
N TRP A 388 5.15 2.61 15.91
CA TRP A 388 4.05 2.64 14.95
C TRP A 388 4.60 2.88 13.54
N GLY A 389 3.75 2.67 12.53
CA GLY A 389 4.13 2.72 11.11
C GLY A 389 3.92 1.38 10.40
N PHE A 390 2.73 0.81 10.52
CA PHE A 390 2.37 -0.51 10.00
C PHE A 390 1.74 -0.36 8.62
N SER A 391 2.41 -0.86 7.59
CA SER A 391 1.88 -1.02 6.22
C SER A 391 2.63 -2.10 5.47
N PRO A 392 2.13 -2.59 4.32
CA PRO A 392 2.81 -3.58 3.50
C PRO A 392 4.28 -3.24 3.19
N ALA A 393 5.18 -4.15 3.54
CA ALA A 393 6.61 -3.90 3.48
C ALA A 393 7.39 -5.19 3.31
N THR A 394 8.70 -5.03 3.13
CA THR A 394 9.67 -6.12 3.18
C THR A 394 9.57 -6.82 4.53
N ILE A 395 9.54 -8.16 4.50
CA ILE A 395 9.67 -8.99 5.69
C ILE A 395 11.15 -9.01 6.08
N PRO A 396 11.56 -8.46 7.25
CA PRO A 396 12.98 -8.33 7.58
C PRO A 396 13.77 -9.64 7.62
N SER A 397 13.12 -10.74 8.03
CA SER A 397 13.76 -12.06 8.18
C SER A 397 13.98 -12.81 6.87
N THR A 398 13.22 -12.49 5.81
CA THR A 398 13.23 -13.28 4.56
C THR A 398 13.49 -12.47 3.30
N ASN A 399 13.48 -11.13 3.38
CA ASN A 399 13.47 -10.23 2.22
C ASN A 399 12.27 -10.44 1.28
N GLY A 400 11.25 -11.19 1.73
CA GLY A 400 9.95 -11.31 1.08
C GLY A 400 9.11 -10.06 1.30
N TYR A 401 7.83 -10.14 0.97
CA TYR A 401 6.86 -9.07 1.14
C TYR A 401 5.58 -9.62 1.76
N THR A 402 4.96 -8.87 2.67
CA THR A 402 3.62 -9.15 3.20
C THR A 402 2.98 -7.86 3.66
N GLU A 403 1.67 -7.92 3.88
CA GLU A 403 0.89 -6.83 4.41
C GLU A 403 0.98 -6.77 5.93
N PHE A 404 1.21 -5.54 6.43
CA PHE A 404 1.15 -5.19 7.84
C PHE A 404 0.10 -4.09 8.03
N GLY A 405 -0.51 -4.02 9.21
CA GLY A 405 -1.49 -2.97 9.51
C GLY A 405 -1.89 -2.95 10.98
N ALA A 406 -2.77 -2.02 11.31
CA ALA A 406 -3.34 -1.84 12.63
C ALA A 406 -4.80 -2.33 12.65
N PRO A 407 -5.08 -3.51 13.26
CA PRO A 407 -6.42 -4.11 13.28
C PRO A 407 -7.58 -3.19 13.71
N PRO A 408 -7.42 -2.25 14.66
CA PRO A 408 -8.53 -1.37 15.02
C PRO A 408 -8.94 -0.36 13.93
N LEU A 409 -8.14 -0.22 12.85
CA LEU A 409 -8.38 0.72 11.75
C LEU A 409 -8.90 0.03 10.48
N SER A 410 -9.02 -1.30 10.50
CA SER A 410 -9.20 -2.14 9.32
C SER A 410 -10.51 -2.93 9.29
N VAL A 411 -11.32 -2.81 8.25
CA VAL A 411 -12.53 -3.64 8.09
C VAL A 411 -12.19 -5.13 7.94
N GLY A 412 -11.09 -5.47 7.27
CA GLY A 412 -10.64 -6.84 6.99
C GLY A 412 -9.50 -7.36 7.86
N GLY A 413 -8.61 -6.48 8.34
CA GLY A 413 -7.59 -6.81 9.36
C GLY A 413 -6.26 -7.33 8.84
N TYR A 414 -5.33 -6.44 8.52
CA TYR A 414 -3.92 -6.84 8.52
C TYR A 414 -3.37 -6.86 9.94
N ARG A 415 -2.31 -7.64 10.15
CA ARG A 415 -1.68 -7.76 11.45
C ARG A 415 -0.38 -6.97 11.54
N PRO A 416 -0.02 -6.43 12.72
CA PRO A 416 1.26 -5.75 12.89
C PRO A 416 2.46 -6.69 12.69
N ASP A 417 2.31 -7.99 12.97
CA ASP A 417 3.32 -9.03 12.82
C ASP A 417 3.35 -9.69 11.43
N GLY A 418 2.44 -9.30 10.54
CA GLY A 418 2.36 -9.72 9.15
C GLY A 418 1.26 -10.75 8.88
N ASN A 419 0.65 -10.69 7.69
CA ASN A 419 -0.43 -11.61 7.35
C ASN A 419 0.07 -13.02 7.06
N ARG A 420 1.26 -13.15 6.48
CA ARG A 420 1.88 -14.45 6.20
C ARG A 420 2.45 -15.08 7.48
N GLU A 421 1.68 -16.01 8.04
CA GLU A 421 2.00 -16.69 9.31
C GLU A 421 3.38 -17.32 9.33
N SER A 422 3.78 -18.01 8.25
CA SER A 422 5.08 -18.68 8.14
C SER A 422 6.29 -17.74 8.20
N THR A 423 6.08 -16.43 8.16
CA THR A 423 7.14 -15.41 8.13
C THR A 423 7.04 -14.39 9.27
N ARG A 424 6.09 -14.56 10.20
CA ARG A 424 5.91 -13.65 11.34
C ARG A 424 7.15 -13.71 12.24
N ALA A 425 7.67 -12.54 12.61
CA ALA A 425 8.85 -12.39 13.46
C ALA A 425 8.69 -11.22 14.45
N GLY A 426 7.45 -10.97 14.87
CA GLY A 426 7.07 -9.81 15.67
C GLY A 426 6.60 -8.62 14.82
N PRO A 427 6.17 -7.52 15.45
CA PRO A 427 5.64 -6.34 14.78
C PRO A 427 6.67 -5.70 13.85
N VAL A 428 6.27 -5.36 12.62
CA VAL A 428 7.14 -4.74 11.61
C VAL A 428 6.72 -3.30 11.36
N VAL A 429 7.63 -2.38 11.63
CA VAL A 429 7.48 -0.96 11.28
C VAL A 429 8.21 -0.68 9.99
N SER A 430 7.56 0.03 9.08
CA SER A 430 8.16 0.50 7.83
C SER A 430 8.39 2.00 7.87
N ILE A 431 9.56 2.46 7.39
CA ILE A 431 9.94 3.88 7.47
C ILE A 431 8.96 4.74 6.66
N TYR A 432 8.53 4.27 5.49
CA TYR A 432 7.64 5.04 4.65
C TYR A 432 6.28 5.31 5.32
N SER A 433 5.77 4.34 6.07
CA SER A 433 4.51 4.52 6.82
C SER A 433 4.63 5.54 7.93
N VAL A 434 5.79 5.63 8.57
CA VAL A 434 6.03 6.67 9.58
C VAL A 434 6.02 8.04 8.92
N LEU A 435 6.74 8.17 7.80
CA LEU A 435 6.88 9.43 7.08
C LEU A 435 5.62 9.88 6.34
N LEU A 436 4.73 8.95 5.95
CA LEU A 436 3.43 9.28 5.38
C LEU A 436 2.54 10.12 6.33
N LEU A 437 2.78 10.07 7.65
CA LEU A 437 2.02 10.85 8.64
C LEU A 437 2.62 12.23 8.95
N ILE A 438 3.70 12.63 8.27
CA ILE A 438 4.47 13.83 8.61
C ILE A 438 3.66 15.14 8.56
N GLU A 439 2.72 15.29 7.63
CA GLU A 439 1.89 16.51 7.54
C GLU A 439 0.76 16.53 8.57
N GLU A 440 0.33 15.36 9.07
CA GLU A 440 -0.74 15.25 10.07
C GLU A 440 -0.21 15.34 11.50
N GLN A 441 0.97 14.75 11.76
CA GLN A 441 1.57 14.58 13.07
C GLN A 441 3.10 14.79 13.01
N PRO A 442 3.60 15.99 12.69
CA PRO A 442 5.01 16.22 12.39
C PRO A 442 5.93 15.94 13.57
N GLU A 443 5.60 16.38 14.79
CA GLU A 443 6.44 16.15 15.98
C GLU A 443 6.51 14.67 16.33
N ALA A 444 5.37 13.97 16.33
CA ALA A 444 5.34 12.54 16.63
C ALA A 444 6.09 11.73 15.57
N THR A 445 5.96 12.13 14.30
CA THR A 445 6.68 11.51 13.17
C THR A 445 8.19 11.66 13.34
N MET A 446 8.67 12.87 13.63
CA MET A 446 10.10 13.11 13.85
C MET A 446 10.64 12.34 15.06
N ALA A 447 9.92 12.35 16.18
CA ALA A 447 10.32 11.63 17.38
C ALA A 447 10.38 10.11 17.14
N ASN A 448 9.42 9.54 16.41
CA ASN A 448 9.44 8.11 16.07
C ASN A 448 10.58 7.78 15.10
N MET A 449 10.83 8.61 14.09
CA MET A 449 11.97 8.45 13.18
C MET A 449 13.31 8.53 13.89
N GLU A 450 13.52 9.53 14.76
CA GLU A 450 14.73 9.66 15.56
C GLU A 450 14.95 8.42 16.42
N ARG A 451 13.90 7.95 17.10
CA ARG A 451 13.96 6.74 17.93
C ARG A 451 14.27 5.49 17.11
N LEU A 452 13.64 5.32 15.95
CA LEU A 452 13.89 4.19 15.05
C LEU A 452 15.35 4.18 14.56
N LEU A 453 15.87 5.33 14.13
CA LEU A 453 17.25 5.42 13.65
C LEU A 453 18.29 5.29 14.77
N LYS A 454 17.98 5.76 15.98
CA LYS A 454 18.83 5.57 17.16
C LYS A 454 18.91 4.10 17.56
N ASN A 455 17.78 3.41 17.60
CA ASN A 455 17.70 2.02 18.10
C ASN A 455 18.03 0.99 17.02
N PHE A 456 17.83 1.33 15.75
CA PHE A 456 18.06 0.45 14.61
C PHE A 456 18.85 1.21 13.52
N PRO A 457 20.13 1.53 13.75
CA PRO A 457 20.91 2.40 12.86
C PRO A 457 21.06 1.85 11.43
N ALA A 458 20.93 0.54 11.24
CA ALA A 458 20.93 -0.08 9.91
C ALA A 458 19.76 0.37 9.00
N LEU A 459 18.71 1.00 9.56
CA LEU A 459 17.63 1.60 8.78
C LEU A 459 18.11 2.75 7.88
N ASN A 460 19.14 3.48 8.27
CA ASN A 460 19.77 4.50 7.41
C ASN A 460 21.14 4.01 6.97
N HIS A 461 21.19 3.28 5.85
CA HIS A 461 22.42 2.69 5.37
C HIS A 461 23.36 3.76 4.78
N PRO A 462 24.63 3.83 5.21
CA PRO A 462 25.53 4.92 4.84
C PRO A 462 25.84 4.98 3.34
N VAL A 463 25.66 3.88 2.60
CA VAL A 463 25.92 3.81 1.14
C VAL A 463 24.63 3.77 0.31
N TYR A 464 23.54 3.26 0.86
CA TYR A 464 22.34 2.93 0.07
C TYR A 464 21.11 3.72 0.50
N GLY A 465 21.19 4.53 1.55
CA GLY A 465 20.06 5.29 2.05
C GLY A 465 19.12 4.45 2.90
N MET A 466 17.86 4.85 2.93
CA MET A 466 16.87 4.29 3.84
C MET A 466 16.47 2.85 3.46
N MET A 467 16.57 1.93 4.41
CA MET A 467 16.03 0.57 4.32
C MET A 467 14.53 0.58 4.63
N ASP A 468 13.83 -0.43 4.13
CA ASP A 468 12.36 -0.41 4.07
C ASP A 468 11.67 -0.54 5.45
N SER A 469 12.12 -1.49 6.28
CA SER A 469 11.40 -1.88 7.50
C SER A 469 12.29 -2.51 8.58
N VAL A 470 11.74 -2.64 9.79
CA VAL A 470 12.37 -3.30 10.94
C VAL A 470 11.35 -4.09 11.75
N ALA A 471 11.73 -5.29 12.22
CA ALA A 471 10.98 -6.03 13.23
C ALA A 471 11.36 -5.48 14.62
N VAL A 472 10.52 -4.62 15.21
CA VAL A 472 10.91 -3.75 16.33
C VAL A 472 11.18 -4.47 17.65
N GLN A 473 10.68 -5.69 17.82
CA GLN A 473 10.99 -6.53 18.99
C GLN A 473 12.30 -7.30 18.83
N GLY A 474 12.59 -7.80 17.63
CA GLY A 474 13.80 -8.57 17.33
C GLY A 474 14.99 -7.73 16.83
N GLY A 475 14.77 -6.45 16.53
CA GLY A 475 15.78 -5.53 16.00
C GLY A 475 16.28 -5.85 14.58
N THR A 476 15.66 -6.81 13.89
CA THR A 476 16.07 -7.20 12.53
C THR A 476 15.60 -6.16 11.53
N VAL A 477 16.54 -5.47 10.89
CA VAL A 477 16.28 -4.51 9.81
C VAL A 477 16.24 -5.25 8.46
N ALA A 478 15.28 -4.89 7.62
CA ALA A 478 15.17 -5.41 6.27
C ALA A 478 16.39 -5.03 5.44
N LYS A 479 16.83 -5.96 4.60
CA LYS A 479 18.00 -5.76 3.72
C LYS A 479 17.62 -5.21 2.36
N CYS A 480 16.36 -4.80 2.16
CA CYS A 480 15.86 -4.33 0.88
C CYS A 480 15.35 -2.90 0.97
N ILE A 481 15.45 -2.25 -0.18
CA ILE A 481 14.78 -1.00 -0.52
C ILE A 481 13.69 -1.36 -1.51
N LEU A 482 12.46 -0.89 -1.28
CA LEU A 482 11.35 -1.01 -2.21
C LEU A 482 11.08 0.34 -2.88
N HIS A 483 10.91 0.34 -4.21
CA HIS A 483 10.69 1.57 -4.96
C HIS A 483 9.43 2.30 -4.52
N ASP A 484 8.31 1.58 -4.46
CA ASP A 484 6.99 2.10 -4.10
C ASP A 484 7.01 2.79 -2.73
N ASN A 485 7.46 2.07 -1.70
CA ASN A 485 7.57 2.58 -0.33
C ASN A 485 8.50 3.80 -0.26
N ASN A 486 9.68 3.73 -0.88
CA ASN A 486 10.61 4.86 -0.90
C ASN A 486 10.02 6.09 -1.60
N ALA A 487 9.28 5.90 -2.69
CA ALA A 487 8.69 6.99 -3.45
C ALA A 487 7.58 7.71 -2.70
N TRP A 488 6.68 6.98 -2.03
CA TRP A 488 5.66 7.60 -1.19
C TRP A 488 6.25 8.37 -0.02
N ALA A 489 7.27 7.81 0.63
CA ALA A 489 7.99 8.50 1.70
C ALA A 489 8.62 9.81 1.20
N LEU A 490 9.34 9.74 0.07
CA LEU A 490 10.01 10.91 -0.49
C LEU A 490 8.98 11.98 -0.89
N GLY A 491 7.87 11.58 -1.51
CA GLY A 491 6.80 12.49 -1.89
C GLY A 491 6.14 13.19 -0.68
N ALA A 492 5.84 12.44 0.39
CA ALA A 492 5.27 13.00 1.62
C ALA A 492 6.22 14.01 2.27
N VAL A 493 7.50 13.65 2.42
CA VAL A 493 8.51 14.54 3.00
C VAL A 493 8.75 15.76 2.10
N THR A 494 8.74 15.60 0.78
CA THR A 494 8.80 16.73 -0.15
C THR A 494 7.63 17.67 0.05
N ASN A 495 6.39 17.17 0.13
CA ASN A 495 5.22 18.02 0.39
C ASN A 495 5.36 18.77 1.72
N PHE A 496 5.79 18.11 2.80
CA PHE A 496 6.03 18.78 4.08
C PHE A 496 7.09 19.89 3.97
N LEU A 497 8.19 19.64 3.26
CA LEU A 497 9.26 20.62 3.08
C LEU A 497 8.84 21.80 2.20
N THR A 498 7.98 21.56 1.21
CA THR A 498 7.62 22.50 0.14
C THR A 498 6.17 23.00 0.20
N ASP A 499 5.50 22.78 1.33
CA ASP A 499 4.12 23.20 1.59
C ASP A 499 3.13 22.69 0.51
N GLY A 500 3.27 21.40 0.16
CA GLY A 500 2.39 20.69 -0.77
C GLY A 500 2.71 20.89 -2.26
N LYS A 501 3.91 21.35 -2.61
CA LYS A 501 4.27 21.65 -4.01
C LYS A 501 4.12 20.44 -4.95
N LEU A 502 4.46 19.23 -4.51
CA LEU A 502 4.41 18.02 -5.35
C LEU A 502 2.97 17.68 -5.75
N ARG A 503 2.05 17.58 -4.78
CA ARG A 503 0.61 17.42 -5.08
C ARG A 503 0.03 18.63 -5.82
N GLY A 504 0.55 19.83 -5.57
CA GLY A 504 0.14 21.06 -6.23
C GLY A 504 0.29 21.03 -7.76
N TYR A 505 1.19 20.22 -8.31
CA TYR A 505 1.25 19.97 -9.75
C TYR A 505 0.04 19.19 -10.26
N VAL A 506 -0.37 18.15 -9.54
CA VAL A 506 -1.57 17.38 -9.89
C VAL A 506 -2.83 18.23 -9.68
N ASP A 507 -2.88 19.02 -8.61
CA ASP A 507 -4.01 19.92 -8.33
C ASP A 507 -4.27 20.90 -9.48
N LYS A 508 -3.22 21.43 -10.11
CA LYS A 508 -3.36 22.31 -11.28
C LYS A 508 -3.95 21.59 -12.49
N GLU A 509 -3.66 20.30 -12.64
CA GLU A 509 -4.10 19.49 -13.77
C GLU A 509 -5.51 18.93 -13.55
N TRP A 510 -5.79 18.36 -12.36
CA TRP A 510 -7.00 17.61 -12.05
C TRP A 510 -7.96 18.31 -11.08
N GLY A 511 -7.54 19.38 -10.42
CA GLY A 511 -8.33 20.04 -9.37
C GLY A 511 -9.69 20.56 -9.86
N HIS A 512 -9.79 21.00 -11.12
CA HIS A 512 -11.05 21.44 -11.72
C HIS A 512 -12.15 20.36 -11.71
N ALA A 513 -11.77 19.08 -11.75
CA ALA A 513 -12.70 17.95 -11.71
C ALA A 513 -12.86 17.39 -10.29
N LEU A 514 -11.78 17.37 -9.50
CA LEU A 514 -11.75 16.68 -8.21
C LEU A 514 -12.17 17.54 -7.01
N GLN A 515 -11.87 18.84 -7.03
CA GLN A 515 -12.26 19.72 -5.92
C GLN A 515 -13.78 19.75 -5.74
N PRO A 516 -14.60 19.98 -6.79
CA PRO A 516 -16.07 19.98 -6.63
C PRO A 516 -16.62 18.61 -6.21
N LEU A 517 -15.94 17.50 -6.55
CA LEU A 517 -16.31 16.15 -6.11
C LEU A 517 -16.18 16.02 -4.59
N LEU A 518 -15.01 16.41 -4.06
CA LEU A 518 -14.68 16.24 -2.66
C LEU A 518 -15.40 17.24 -1.76
N GLU A 519 -15.77 18.41 -2.28
CA GLU A 519 -16.60 19.38 -1.56
C GLU A 519 -18.03 18.89 -1.31
N LEU A 520 -18.55 17.96 -2.12
CA LEU A 520 -19.90 17.41 -1.90
C LEU A 520 -19.98 16.49 -0.69
N GLU A 521 -18.92 15.73 -0.43
CA GLU A 521 -18.99 14.58 0.46
C GLU A 521 -18.85 14.97 1.93
N GLU A 522 -19.66 14.35 2.78
CA GLU A 522 -19.57 14.39 4.23
C GLU A 522 -19.47 12.98 4.81
N PHE A 523 -18.39 12.71 5.54
CA PHE A 523 -18.28 11.51 6.36
C PHE A 523 -19.06 11.68 7.67
N TYR A 524 -19.51 10.56 8.27
CA TYR A 524 -20.17 10.58 9.59
C TYR A 524 -19.15 10.75 10.74
N ILE A 525 -18.45 11.90 10.75
CA ILE A 525 -17.47 12.32 11.77
C ILE A 525 -17.96 13.65 12.38
N PRO A 526 -18.26 13.69 13.70
CA PRO A 526 -18.68 14.91 14.38
C PRO A 526 -17.66 16.06 14.22
N ALA A 527 -18.12 17.31 14.22
CA ALA A 527 -17.23 18.46 14.04
C ALA A 527 -16.26 18.72 15.22
N ASN A 528 -16.50 18.10 16.39
CA ASN A 528 -15.81 18.38 17.65
C ASN A 528 -14.89 17.23 18.13
N THR A 529 -14.50 16.30 17.26
CA THR A 529 -13.65 15.13 17.62
C THR A 529 -12.23 15.27 17.13
#